data_AF-A0A965QW04-F1
#
_entry.id   AF-A0A965QW04-F1
#
_cell.length_a   1.000
_cell.length_b   1.000
_cell.length_c   1.000
_cell.angle_alpha   90.00
_cell.angle_beta   90.00
_cell.angle_gamma   90.00
#
_symmetry.space_group_name_H-M   'P 1'
#
loop_
_entity.id
_entity.type
_entity.pdbx_description
1 polymer ?
#
loop_
_entity_poly.entity_id
_entity_poly.type
_entity_poly.pdbx_seq_one_letter_code
_entity_poly.pdbx_strand_id
1 'polypeptide(L)' 'MPIAAGLLRESVTIQYPTEVRNALGESTQTWSTLTTRRAMIEAISYTEMERRGQIGGSVSYTVRMRYVP' A
#
# COMPACT_ATOMS: atom_id res chain seq x y z
N MET A 1 6.09 -12.47 15.49
CA MET A 1 6.23 -13.74 14.74
C MET A 1 7.22 -13.51 13.59
N PRO A 2 8.29 -14.31 13.44
CA PRO A 2 9.26 -14.10 12.37
C PRO A 2 8.63 -14.38 11.00
N ILE A 3 8.89 -13.53 10.01
CA ILE A 3 8.45 -13.74 8.63
C ILE A 3 9.36 -14.82 8.03
N ALA A 4 8.80 -15.99 7.71
CA ALA A 4 9.56 -17.09 7.12
C ALA A 4 10.18 -16.69 5.77
N ALA A 5 11.39 -17.22 5.49
CA ALA A 5 12.09 -16.97 4.23
C ALA A 5 11.26 -17.51 3.05
N GLY A 6 11.15 -16.73 1.97
CA GLY A 6 10.40 -17.09 0.76
C GLY A 6 8.92 -16.65 0.71
N LEU A 7 8.39 -16.03 1.78
CA LEU A 7 7.02 -15.48 1.80
C LEU A 7 6.91 -14.14 1.07
N LEU A 8 7.98 -13.34 1.02
CA LEU A 8 8.00 -12.02 0.38
C LEU A 8 8.26 -12.16 -1.14
N ARG A 9 7.19 -12.46 -1.89
CA ARG A 9 7.26 -12.79 -3.33
C ARG A 9 7.08 -11.60 -4.26
N GLU A 10 6.48 -10.53 -3.78
CA GLU A 10 6.14 -9.37 -4.59
C GLU A 10 7.09 -8.21 -4.32
N SER A 11 7.23 -7.30 -5.28
CA SER A 11 7.99 -6.07 -5.11
C SER A 11 7.01 -4.90 -5.05
N VAL A 12 7.06 -4.13 -3.96
CA VAL A 12 6.14 -3.02 -3.70
C VAL A 12 6.95 -1.74 -3.54
N THR A 13 6.49 -0.67 -4.18
CA THR A 13 7.04 0.68 -4.03
C THR A 13 6.14 1.47 -3.10
N ILE A 14 6.72 1.95 -2.01
CA ILE A 14 6.06 2.80 -1.02
C ILE A 14 6.25 4.24 -1.45
N GLN A 15 5.15 4.97 -1.57
CA GLN A 15 5.15 6.40 -1.85
C GLN A 15 4.53 7.16 -0.70
N TYR A 16 5.02 8.37 -0.47
CA TYR A 16 4.45 9.30 0.51
C TYR A 16 3.94 10.54 -0.22
N PRO A 17 2.85 11.14 0.27
CA PRO A 17 2.32 12.36 -0.31
C PRO A 17 3.26 13.53 0.00
N THR A 18 3.60 14.31 -1.02
CA THR A 18 4.36 15.55 -0.93
C THR A 18 3.54 16.70 -1.45
N GLU A 19 3.32 17.72 -0.62
CA GLU A 19 2.61 18.92 -1.03
C GLU A 19 3.61 19.96 -1.55
N VAL A 20 3.43 20.38 -2.81
CA VAL A 20 4.22 21.45 -3.41
C VAL A 20 3.29 22.61 -3.67
N ARG A 21 3.64 23.80 -3.17
CA ARG A 21 2.93 25.03 -3.50
C ARG A 21 3.49 25.63 -4.78
N ASN A 22 2.60 25.94 -5.71
CA ASN A 22 2.98 26.65 -6.94
C ASN A 22 3.20 28.15 -6.64
N ALA A 23 3.74 28.89 -7.62
CA ALA A 23 4.01 30.32 -7.48
C ALA A 23 2.74 31.18 -7.26
N LEU A 24 1.55 30.62 -7.48
CA LEU A 24 0.25 31.25 -7.30
C LEU A 24 -0.39 30.91 -5.93
N GLY A 25 0.29 30.11 -5.10
CA GLY A 25 -0.16 29.76 -3.75
C GLY A 25 -1.09 28.54 -3.66
N GLU A 26 -1.37 27.86 -4.78
CA GLU A 26 -2.18 26.63 -4.79
C GLU A 26 -1.33 25.43 -4.35
N SER A 27 -1.94 24.52 -3.59
CA SER A 27 -1.31 23.27 -3.16
C SER A 27 -1.54 22.16 -4.20
N THR A 28 -0.45 21.62 -4.74
CA THR A 28 -0.48 20.42 -5.58
C THR A 28 0.07 19.24 -4.80
N GLN A 29 -0.77 18.22 -4.59
CA GLN A 29 -0.32 16.96 -4.00
C GLN A 29 0.38 16.13 -5.08
N THR A 30 1.66 15.86 -4.84
CA THR A 30 2.50 14.94 -5.61
C THR A 30 2.82 13.72 -4.75
N TRP A 31 3.33 12.66 -5.36
CA TRP A 31 3.73 11.44 -4.66
C TRP A 31 5.22 11.21 -4.87
N SER A 32 5.96 11.18 -3.77
CA SER A 32 7.39 10.92 -3.79
C SER A 32 7.66 9.48 -3.35
N THR A 33 8.60 8.81 -4.01
CA THR A 33 8.97 7.43 -3.68
C THR A 33 9.81 7.41 -2.41
N LEU A 34 9.35 6.69 -1.38
CA LEU A 34 10.10 6.45 -0.15
C LEU A 34 11.11 5.32 -0.36
N THR A 35 10.63 4.14 -0.74
CA THR A 35 11.49 2.95 -0.93
C THR A 35 10.76 1.84 -1.70
N THR A 36 11.54 0.92 -2.26
CA THR A 36 11.01 -0.33 -2.87
C THR A 36 11.45 -1.52 -2.04
N ARG A 37 10.50 -2.39 -1.66
CA ARG A 37 10.75 -3.55 -0.79
C ARG A 37 9.97 -4.78 -1.24
N ARG A 38 10.47 -5.93 -0.80
CA ARG A 38 9.79 -7.21 -0.97
C ARG A 38 8.65 -7.33 0.04
N ALA A 39 7.46 -7.66 -0.43
CA ALA A 39 6.25 -7.82 0.37
C ALA A 39 5.55 -9.15 0.05
N MET A 40 4.70 -9.57 0.97
CA MET A 40 3.70 -10.61 0.78
C MET A 40 2.33 -9.93 0.70
N ILE A 41 1.61 -10.12 -0.39
CA ILE A 41 0.28 -9.56 -0.60
C ILE A 41 -0.73 -10.71 -0.52
N GLU A 42 -1.64 -10.63 0.44
CA GLU A 42 -2.73 -11.57 0.63
C GLU A 42 -4.04 -10.85 0.29
N ALA A 43 -4.75 -11.30 -0.75
CA ALA A 43 -6.07 -10.77 -1.06
C ALA A 43 -7.05 -11.16 0.05
N ILE A 44 -7.81 -10.19 0.56
CA ILE A 44 -8.89 -10.49 1.50
C ILE A 44 -9.99 -11.21 0.71
N SER A 45 -10.48 -12.33 1.24
CA SER A 45 -11.43 -13.18 0.52
C SER A 45 -12.76 -12.45 0.29
N TYR A 46 -13.43 -12.76 -0.82
CA TYR A 46 -14.71 -12.15 -1.21
C TYR A 46 -15.77 -12.23 -0.10
N THR A 47 -15.76 -13.32 0.69
CA THR A 47 -16.66 -13.53 1.83
C THR A 47 -16.48 -12.49 2.95
N GLU A 48 -15.25 -12.03 3.19
CA GLU A 48 -14.97 -10.96 4.17
C GLU A 48 -15.32 -9.58 3.61
N MET A 49 -15.20 -9.39 2.30
CA MET A 49 -15.59 -8.14 1.62
C MET A 49 -17.11 -7.96 1.59
N GLU A 50 -17.85 -9.04 1.33
CA GLU A 50 -19.32 -9.08 1.38
C GLU A 50 -19.84 -8.74 2.78
N ARG A 51 -19.24 -9.32 3.82
CA ARG A 51 -19.59 -9.05 5.22
C ARG A 51 -19.31 -7.61 5.66
N ARG A 52 -18.39 -6.90 4.99
CA ARG A 52 -18.06 -5.48 5.23
C ARG A 52 -18.90 -4.51 4.38
N GLY A 53 -19.84 -5.00 3.57
CA GLY A 53 -20.66 -4.16 2.71
C GLY A 53 -19.89 -3.46 1.59
N GLN A 54 -18.64 -3.88 1.31
CA GLN A 54 -17.82 -3.33 0.24
C GLN A 54 -18.16 -4.01 -1.10
N ILE A 55 -19.44 -3.96 -1.48
CA ILE A 55 -19.90 -4.43 -2.79
C ILE A 55 -19.73 -3.26 -3.77
N GLY A 56 -18.53 -3.13 -4.35
CA GLY A 56 -18.27 -2.15 -5.41
C GLY A 56 -16.81 -1.67 -5.48
N GLY A 57 -16.05 -2.19 -6.45
CA GLY A 57 -14.83 -1.61 -7.01
C GLY A 57 -13.56 -1.58 -6.14
N SER A 58 -13.67 -1.70 -4.82
CA SER A 58 -12.52 -1.66 -3.91
C SER A 58 -12.09 -3.07 -3.54
N VAL A 59 -10.91 -3.51 -3.98
CA VAL A 59 -10.29 -4.76 -3.54
C VAL A 59 -9.34 -4.47 -2.39
N SER A 60 -9.59 -5.10 -1.24
CA SER A 60 -8.76 -4.95 -0.06
C SER A 60 -7.69 -6.03 -0.03
N TYR A 61 -6.44 -5.63 0.22
CA TYR A 61 -5.29 -6.53 0.34
C TYR A 61 -4.62 -6.34 1.69
N THR A 62 -4.19 -7.44 2.29
CA THR A 62 -3.28 -7.43 3.44
C THR A 62 -1.85 -7.47 2.90
N VAL A 63 -1.09 -6.40 3.10
CA VAL A 63 0.32 -6.32 2.68
C VAL A 63 1.22 -6.47 3.90
N ARG A 64 2.05 -7.50 3.91
CA ARG A 64 3.03 -7.77 4.97
C ARG A 64 4.44 -7.57 4.43
N MET A 65 5.24 -6.77 5.14
CA MET A 65 6.63 -6.50 4.79
C MET A 65 7.50 -6.37 6.03
N ARG A 66 8.83 -6.39 5.84
CA ARG A 66 9.77 -6.08 6.92
C ARG A 66 9.73 -4.60 7.24
N TYR A 67 10.13 -4.26 8.48
CA TYR A 67 10.17 -2.88 8.94
C TYR A 67 10.99 -1.98 8.01
N VAL A 68 10.44 -0.80 7.73
CA VAL A 68 11.08 0.29 7.00
C VAL A 68 11.03 1.51 7.95
N PRO A 69 12.17 2.14 8.25
CA PRO A 69 12.21 3.35 9.05
C PRO A 69 11.65 4.56 8.30
#